data_AF-A0A954LKJ4-F1
#
_entry.id   AF-A0A954LKJ4-F1
#
_cell.length_a   1.000
_cell.length_b   1.000
_cell.length_c   1.000
_cell.angle_alpha   90.00
_cell.angle_beta   90.00
_cell.angle_gamma   90.00
#
_symmetry.space_group_name_H-M   'P 1'
#
loop_
_entity.id
_entity.type
_entity.pdbx_description
1 polymer ?
#
loop_
_entity_poly.entity_id
_entity_poly.type
_entity_poly.pdbx_seq_one_letter_code
_entity_poly.pdbx_strand_id
1 'polypeptide(L)'
;MLNRLVGLETEYAIRFHPDHPHLDNLAHYQLYQALIQILSQRVTTVSASDLKEGVFLGPGGAIWFERVRFAGGSGLIEGSTPECRGPREAILYQRAQDLVLSEAARDANVPGVFALIKNDCDSQGHIYGAQENYEVPLATGWRMRLWRWGLYALFPTMLLAWLGHLLLFFGLLVYLLVAGILFLLLLPFLKDKWRKPVQAALLGEELSGRVAYSSPVPEWVEATALGYIRIAAGPLALGLYFLARLTCFHEIRRHLTPFLITRPIFAGVGFIDKTGAFQLSDKSWGMNCLLGYNGIVMDRPIYSIGHFFKTLMFRAWSSPREFARLLSPRQRLQICM
;
A
#
# COMPACT_ATOMS: atom_id res chain seq x y z
N MET A 1 -23.03 -4.38 21.18
CA MET A 1 -21.93 -3.49 20.77
C MET A 1 -20.73 -4.19 20.12
N LEU A 2 -20.57 -5.52 20.23
CA LEU A 2 -19.44 -6.29 19.67
C LEU A 2 -19.64 -6.81 18.24
N ASN A 3 -20.81 -6.61 17.63
CA ASN A 3 -21.09 -7.09 16.28
C ASN A 3 -20.65 -6.10 15.20
N ARG A 4 -19.35 -5.84 15.10
CA ARG A 4 -18.74 -5.06 14.01
C ARG A 4 -17.68 -5.88 13.30
N LEU A 5 -17.48 -5.62 12.01
CA LEU A 5 -16.37 -6.22 11.29
C LEU A 5 -15.05 -5.56 11.71
N VAL A 6 -14.03 -6.37 11.89
CA VAL A 6 -12.65 -5.98 12.21
C VAL A 6 -11.71 -6.70 11.25
N GLY A 7 -10.67 -6.03 10.78
CA GLY A 7 -9.61 -6.65 9.99
C GLY A 7 -8.26 -6.04 10.33
N LEU A 8 -7.19 -6.82 10.20
CA LEU A 8 -5.82 -6.38 10.42
C LEU A 8 -5.06 -6.47 9.09
N GLU A 9 -4.28 -5.46 8.78
CA GLU A 9 -3.31 -5.44 7.68
C GLU A 9 -1.93 -5.37 8.33
N THR A 10 -1.02 -6.29 7.99
CA THR A 10 0.33 -6.36 8.57
C THR A 10 1.35 -6.40 7.46
N GLU A 11 2.25 -5.41 7.42
CA GLU A 11 3.43 -5.43 6.57
C GLU A 11 4.57 -6.16 7.29
N TYR A 12 5.21 -7.09 6.58
CA TYR A 12 6.35 -7.88 7.03
C TYR A 12 7.59 -7.46 6.24
N ALA A 13 8.64 -7.07 6.96
CA ALA A 13 9.93 -6.82 6.36
C ALA A 13 10.59 -8.14 5.97
N ILE A 14 11.19 -8.16 4.78
CA ILE A 14 11.88 -9.32 4.24
C ILE A 14 13.31 -9.32 4.77
N ARG A 15 13.73 -10.44 5.36
CA ARG A 15 15.11 -10.70 5.75
C ARG A 15 15.62 -11.90 4.95
N PHE A 16 16.62 -11.67 4.11
CA PHE A 16 17.26 -12.71 3.33
C PHE A 16 18.76 -12.73 3.62
N HIS A 17 19.32 -13.91 3.92
CA HIS A 17 20.74 -14.15 4.10
C HIS A 17 21.17 -15.17 3.05
N PRO A 18 21.77 -14.75 1.92
CA PRO A 18 22.11 -15.67 0.84
C PRO A 18 23.23 -16.64 1.22
N ASP A 19 23.24 -17.82 0.64
CA ASP A 19 24.32 -18.82 0.82
C ASP A 19 25.65 -18.34 0.21
N HIS A 20 25.57 -17.46 -0.80
CA HIS A 20 26.72 -16.88 -1.48
C HIS A 20 26.58 -15.36 -1.62
N PRO A 21 27.64 -14.55 -1.36
CA PRO A 21 27.58 -13.09 -1.39
C PRO A 21 27.10 -12.48 -2.72
N HIS A 22 27.26 -13.19 -3.83
CA HIS A 22 26.81 -12.71 -5.15
C HIS A 22 25.29 -12.74 -5.34
N LEU A 23 24.55 -13.38 -4.41
CA LEU A 23 23.09 -13.51 -4.42
C LEU A 23 22.39 -12.47 -3.50
N ASP A 24 23.13 -11.52 -2.93
CA ASP A 24 22.59 -10.42 -2.09
C ASP A 24 21.51 -9.58 -2.80
N ASN A 25 21.47 -9.62 -4.13
CA ASN A 25 20.55 -8.84 -4.95
C ASN A 25 19.31 -9.61 -5.42
N LEU A 26 18.94 -10.72 -4.78
CA LEU A 26 17.66 -11.37 -5.06
C LEU A 26 16.53 -10.38 -4.75
N ALA A 27 15.75 -10.01 -5.78
CA ALA A 27 14.71 -9.01 -5.62
C ALA A 27 13.68 -9.51 -4.60
N HIS A 28 13.23 -8.65 -3.69
CA HIS A 28 12.19 -8.99 -2.72
C HIS A 28 10.95 -9.58 -3.40
N TYR A 29 10.65 -9.13 -4.62
CA TYR A 29 9.60 -9.70 -5.44
C TYR A 29 9.78 -11.19 -5.76
N GLN A 30 10.99 -11.65 -6.05
CA GLN A 30 11.28 -13.07 -6.31
C GLN A 30 11.10 -13.91 -5.05
N LEU A 31 11.50 -13.38 -3.88
CA LEU A 31 11.25 -14.02 -2.58
C LEU A 31 9.75 -14.12 -2.30
N TYR A 32 8.99 -13.07 -2.61
CA TYR A 32 7.54 -13.09 -2.55
C TYR A 32 6.94 -14.17 -3.48
N GLN A 33 7.40 -14.29 -4.73
CA GLN A 33 6.93 -15.33 -5.64
C GLN A 33 7.21 -16.75 -5.12
N ALA A 34 8.42 -16.99 -4.59
CA ALA A 34 8.78 -18.26 -3.99
C ALA A 34 7.90 -18.57 -2.76
N LEU A 35 7.59 -17.55 -1.95
CA LEU A 35 6.67 -17.67 -0.82
C LEU A 35 5.25 -18.05 -1.28
N ILE A 36 4.70 -17.34 -2.27
CA ILE A 36 3.36 -17.65 -2.82
C ILE A 36 3.31 -19.07 -3.41
N GLN A 37 4.39 -19.53 -4.05
CA GLN A 37 4.48 -20.89 -4.57
C GLN A 37 4.32 -21.92 -3.45
N ILE A 38 5.02 -21.77 -2.33
CA ILE A 38 4.86 -22.67 -1.17
C ILE A 38 3.48 -22.51 -0.51
N LEU A 39 2.97 -21.29 -0.40
CA LEU A 39 1.63 -21.05 0.17
C LEU A 39 0.53 -21.75 -0.62
N SER A 40 0.57 -21.68 -1.95
CA SER A 40 -0.44 -22.29 -2.83
C SER A 40 -0.49 -23.82 -2.72
N GLN A 41 0.55 -24.46 -2.18
CA GLN A 41 0.57 -25.90 -1.89
C GLN A 41 -0.09 -26.24 -0.55
N ARG A 42 -0.24 -25.27 0.36
CA ARG A 42 -0.78 -25.46 1.72
C ARG A 42 -2.22 -25.01 1.86
N VAL A 43 -2.57 -23.92 1.18
CA VAL A 43 -3.90 -23.31 1.21
C VAL A 43 -4.34 -22.97 -0.20
N THR A 44 -5.64 -23.07 -0.45
CA THR A 44 -6.21 -22.61 -1.71
C THR A 44 -5.88 -21.14 -1.91
N THR A 45 -5.37 -20.78 -3.08
CA THR A 45 -5.05 -19.40 -3.44
C THR A 45 -5.74 -19.02 -4.73
N VAL A 46 -6.21 -17.77 -4.82
CA VAL A 46 -6.72 -17.16 -6.05
C VAL A 46 -6.02 -15.83 -6.26
N SER A 47 -5.46 -15.62 -7.46
CA SER A 47 -4.83 -14.35 -7.82
C SER A 47 -5.84 -13.20 -7.74
N ALA A 48 -5.39 -12.07 -7.17
CA ALA A 48 -6.19 -10.85 -7.15
C ALA A 48 -6.35 -10.30 -8.57
N SER A 49 -7.54 -9.79 -8.89
CA SER A 49 -7.86 -9.32 -10.25
C SER A 49 -7.41 -7.89 -10.57
N ASP A 50 -7.13 -7.06 -9.54
CA ASP A 50 -6.96 -5.61 -9.71
C ASP A 50 -5.70 -5.04 -9.04
N LEU A 51 -5.00 -4.17 -9.79
CA LEU A 51 -4.12 -3.05 -9.38
C LEU A 51 -2.87 -3.34 -8.52
N LYS A 52 -2.81 -4.46 -7.80
CA LYS A 52 -1.69 -4.83 -6.91
C LYS A 52 -1.43 -6.32 -7.03
N GLU A 53 -0.16 -6.71 -7.07
CA GLU A 53 0.19 -8.14 -7.05
C GLU A 53 -0.20 -8.73 -5.69
N GLY A 54 -1.03 -9.77 -5.72
CA GLY A 54 -1.53 -10.41 -4.52
C GLY A 54 -2.35 -11.65 -4.78
N VAL A 55 -2.56 -12.42 -3.73
CA VAL A 55 -3.40 -13.61 -3.71
C VAL A 55 -4.38 -13.56 -2.54
N PHE A 56 -5.61 -13.96 -2.79
CA PHE A 56 -6.58 -14.29 -1.74
C PHE A 56 -6.37 -15.75 -1.32
N LEU A 57 -6.49 -16.00 -0.02
CA LEU A 57 -6.38 -17.32 0.58
C LEU A 57 -7.78 -17.91 0.81
N GLY A 58 -7.90 -19.23 0.77
CA GLY A 58 -9.15 -19.95 1.04
C GLY A 58 -9.83 -19.59 2.37
N PRO A 59 -9.08 -19.34 3.46
CA PRO A 59 -9.65 -18.83 4.71
C PRO A 59 -10.18 -17.38 4.67
N GLY A 60 -10.05 -16.68 3.53
CA GLY A 60 -10.56 -15.32 3.31
C GLY A 60 -9.57 -14.18 3.53
N GLY A 61 -8.36 -14.46 4.03
CA GLY A 61 -7.26 -13.48 4.09
C GLY A 61 -6.65 -13.20 2.72
N ALA A 62 -5.76 -12.22 2.64
CA ALA A 62 -5.05 -11.88 1.41
C ALA A 62 -3.58 -11.57 1.69
N ILE A 63 -2.70 -11.94 0.77
CA ILE A 63 -1.27 -11.64 0.81
C ILE A 63 -0.93 -10.80 -0.42
N TRP A 64 -0.20 -9.71 -0.21
CA TRP A 64 0.16 -8.75 -1.23
C TRP A 64 1.66 -8.47 -1.23
N PHE A 65 2.18 -8.05 -2.38
CA PHE A 65 3.49 -7.43 -2.47
C PHE A 65 3.36 -5.91 -2.45
N GLU A 66 3.87 -5.26 -1.41
CA GLU A 66 3.92 -3.80 -1.31
C GLU A 66 5.27 -3.29 -1.84
N ARG A 67 5.28 -2.76 -3.06
CA ARG A 67 6.49 -2.25 -3.71
C ARG A 67 6.92 -0.92 -3.06
N VAL A 68 8.20 -0.83 -2.71
CA VAL A 68 8.81 0.46 -2.37
C VAL A 68 9.08 1.24 -3.65
N ARG A 69 8.53 2.45 -3.76
CA ARG A 69 8.72 3.31 -4.93
C ARG A 69 10.19 3.67 -5.07
N PHE A 70 10.67 3.72 -6.32
CA PHE A 70 12.06 4.06 -6.67
C PHE A 70 13.13 3.09 -6.13
N ALA A 71 12.74 2.01 -5.44
CA ALA A 71 13.63 0.95 -4.97
C ALA A 71 13.31 -0.34 -5.73
N GLY A 72 13.69 -0.40 -7.00
CA GLY A 72 13.29 -1.44 -7.95
C GLY A 72 13.34 -2.86 -7.37
N GLY A 73 12.21 -3.58 -7.45
CA GLY A 73 12.08 -4.96 -6.96
C GLY A 73 12.09 -5.13 -5.44
N SER A 74 12.38 -4.07 -4.67
CA SER A 74 12.31 -4.03 -3.21
C SER A 74 10.88 -3.75 -2.75
N GLY A 75 10.48 -4.43 -1.69
CA GLY A 75 9.13 -4.33 -1.17
C GLY A 75 8.98 -4.99 0.20
N LEU A 76 7.75 -4.96 0.69
CA LEU A 76 7.29 -5.66 1.88
C LEU A 76 6.29 -6.72 1.44
N ILE A 77 6.13 -7.76 2.26
CA ILE A 77 4.98 -8.66 2.12
C ILE A 77 3.90 -8.13 3.05
N GLU A 78 2.73 -7.83 2.54
CA GLU A 78 1.60 -7.41 3.36
C GLU A 78 0.60 -8.56 3.46
N GLY A 79 0.16 -8.91 4.65
CA GLY A 79 -0.93 -9.85 4.85
C GLY A 79 -2.12 -9.21 5.54
N SER A 80 -3.31 -9.41 4.98
CA SER A 80 -4.59 -8.95 5.50
C SER A 80 -5.41 -10.12 6.02
N THR A 81 -5.94 -10.01 7.23
CA THR A 81 -6.88 -11.00 7.77
C THR A 81 -8.23 -10.97 7.02
N PRO A 82 -9.02 -12.05 7.02
CA PRO A 82 -10.43 -11.96 6.64
C PRO A 82 -11.19 -10.98 7.54
N GLU A 83 -12.40 -10.59 7.15
CA GLU A 83 -13.29 -9.83 8.01
C GLU A 83 -13.72 -10.67 9.23
N CYS A 84 -13.29 -10.25 10.41
CA CYS A 84 -13.52 -10.92 11.68
C CYS A 84 -14.65 -10.25 12.47
N ARG A 85 -15.34 -11.01 13.33
CA ARG A 85 -16.31 -10.53 14.32
C ARG A 85 -15.70 -10.52 15.71
N GLY A 86 -14.89 -9.48 15.96
CA GLY A 86 -14.33 -9.17 17.27
C GLY A 86 -12.85 -9.53 17.42
N PRO A 87 -12.23 -9.12 18.53
CA PRO A 87 -10.78 -9.14 18.69
C PRO A 87 -10.20 -10.55 18.78
N ARG A 88 -10.92 -11.50 19.39
CA ARG A 88 -10.44 -12.90 19.52
C ARG A 88 -10.26 -13.56 18.16
N GLU A 89 -11.22 -13.36 17.25
CA GLU A 89 -11.16 -13.90 15.90
C GLU A 89 -10.08 -13.20 15.07
N ALA A 90 -9.97 -11.86 15.17
CA ALA A 90 -8.91 -11.11 14.51
C ALA A 90 -7.51 -11.58 14.93
N ILE A 91 -7.28 -11.80 16.23
CA ILE A 91 -6.02 -12.35 16.74
C ILE A 91 -5.79 -13.77 16.23
N LEU A 92 -6.82 -14.62 16.22
CA LEU A 92 -6.71 -15.99 15.72
C LEU A 92 -6.25 -16.02 14.26
N TYR A 93 -6.88 -15.24 13.39
CA TYR A 93 -6.47 -15.16 11.99
C TYR A 93 -5.11 -14.50 11.79
N GLN A 94 -4.78 -13.47 12.58
CA GLN A 94 -3.46 -12.87 12.54
C GLN A 94 -2.37 -13.89 12.92
N ARG A 95 -2.57 -14.69 13.96
CA ARG A 95 -1.61 -15.72 14.38
C ARG A 95 -1.50 -16.85 13.37
N ALA A 96 -2.61 -17.25 12.76
CA ALA A 96 -2.61 -18.23 11.68
C ALA A 96 -1.83 -17.70 10.46
N GLN A 97 -2.02 -16.43 10.09
CA GLN A 97 -1.27 -15.77 9.02
C GLN A 97 0.22 -15.69 9.35
N ASP A 98 0.59 -15.24 10.55
CA ASP A 98 1.99 -15.17 11.01
C ASP A 98 2.68 -16.55 10.86
N LEU A 99 2.00 -17.62 11.30
CA LEU A 99 2.52 -18.99 11.26
C LEU A 99 2.71 -19.48 9.82
N VAL A 100 1.65 -19.41 9.01
CA VAL A 100 1.67 -19.92 7.64
C VAL A 100 2.68 -19.16 6.77
N LEU A 101 2.80 -17.84 6.94
CA LEU A 101 3.82 -17.05 6.26
C LEU A 101 5.23 -17.39 6.73
N SER A 102 5.44 -17.57 8.02
CA SER A 102 6.75 -17.94 8.57
C SER A 102 7.23 -19.30 8.08
N GLU A 103 6.34 -20.30 8.05
CA GLU A 103 6.66 -21.62 7.52
C GLU A 103 6.86 -21.60 6.01
N ALA A 104 6.03 -20.86 5.26
CA ALA A 104 6.21 -20.73 3.82
C ALA A 104 7.52 -20.02 3.44
N ALA A 105 7.94 -19.01 4.19
CA ALA A 105 9.23 -18.36 4.01
C ALA A 105 10.41 -19.32 4.28
N ARG A 106 10.31 -20.12 5.35
CA ARG A 106 11.33 -21.12 5.70
C ARG A 106 11.48 -22.20 4.63
N ASP A 107 10.36 -22.66 4.07
CA ASP A 107 10.32 -23.77 3.13
C ASP A 107 10.40 -23.32 1.66
N ALA A 108 10.55 -22.00 1.43
CA ALA A 108 10.76 -21.44 0.10
C ALA A 108 12.05 -21.96 -0.51
N ASN A 109 11.98 -22.41 -1.76
CA ASN A 109 13.15 -22.90 -2.49
C ASN A 109 14.00 -21.74 -3.01
N VAL A 110 14.76 -21.12 -2.11
CA VAL A 110 15.65 -19.98 -2.38
C VAL A 110 17.07 -20.27 -1.88
N PRO A 111 18.12 -19.73 -2.52
CA PRO A 111 19.52 -20.03 -2.17
C PRO A 111 20.00 -19.20 -0.97
N GLY A 112 19.36 -19.40 0.19
CA GLY A 112 19.69 -18.71 1.43
C GLY A 112 18.60 -18.84 2.49
N VAL A 113 18.84 -18.22 3.64
CA VAL A 113 17.88 -18.17 4.74
C VAL A 113 16.91 -17.01 4.51
N PHE A 114 15.65 -17.36 4.23
CA PHE A 114 14.56 -16.40 4.09
C PHE A 114 13.66 -16.39 5.34
N ALA A 115 13.49 -15.20 5.90
CA ALA A 115 12.63 -14.96 7.04
C ALA A 115 11.84 -13.66 6.88
N LEU A 116 10.75 -13.56 7.63
CA LEU A 116 9.91 -12.37 7.72
C LEU A 116 10.04 -11.76 9.11
N ILE A 117 10.16 -10.43 9.17
CA ILE A 117 10.20 -9.66 10.40
C ILE A 117 8.87 -8.91 10.52
N LYS A 118 8.20 -9.07 11.66
CA LYS A 118 6.96 -8.36 12.01
C LYS A 118 7.28 -7.27 13.03
N ASN A 119 7.48 -6.07 12.53
CA ASN A 119 7.73 -4.83 13.28
C ASN A 119 7.30 -3.63 12.43
N ASP A 120 7.46 -2.40 12.94
CA ASP A 120 7.03 -1.19 12.24
C ASP A 120 8.19 -0.28 11.78
N CYS A 121 9.46 -0.63 12.02
CA CYS A 121 10.59 0.16 11.52
C CYS A 121 11.87 -0.64 11.23
N ASP A 122 12.73 -0.14 10.34
CA ASP A 122 14.06 -0.73 10.10
C ASP A 122 15.21 0.05 10.75
N SER A 123 16.42 -0.49 10.66
CA SER A 123 17.64 0.16 11.18
C SER A 123 18.01 1.45 10.47
N GLN A 124 17.44 1.71 9.29
CA GLN A 124 17.66 2.95 8.53
C GLN A 124 16.68 4.05 8.96
N GLY A 125 15.59 3.68 9.63
CA GLY A 125 14.52 4.57 10.06
C GLY A 125 13.39 4.66 9.03
N HIS A 126 13.25 3.68 8.14
CA HIS A 126 12.01 3.54 7.39
C HIS A 126 10.92 2.99 8.30
N ILE A 127 9.68 3.36 8.02
CA ILE A 127 8.50 3.03 8.84
C ILE A 127 7.48 2.34 7.97
N TYR A 128 6.93 1.26 8.48
CA TYR A 128 5.95 0.40 7.85
C TYR A 128 5.05 -0.20 8.94
N GLY A 129 4.26 -1.21 8.60
CA GLY A 129 3.75 -2.17 9.56
C GLY A 129 2.24 -2.22 9.68
N ALA A 130 1.72 -2.36 10.89
CA ALA A 130 0.34 -2.80 11.10
C ALA A 130 -0.71 -1.68 10.95
N GLN A 131 -1.88 -2.06 10.44
CA GLN A 131 -3.05 -1.20 10.33
C GLN A 131 -4.29 -1.97 10.79
N GLU A 132 -5.17 -1.26 11.48
CA GLU A 132 -6.40 -1.83 12.04
C GLU A 132 -7.62 -1.23 11.33
N ASN A 133 -8.53 -2.09 10.92
CA ASN A 133 -9.73 -1.72 10.20
C ASN A 133 -10.97 -2.07 11.03
N TYR A 134 -11.87 -1.10 11.18
CA TYR A 134 -13.10 -1.26 11.95
C TYR A 134 -14.31 -0.77 11.15
N GLU A 135 -15.35 -1.58 11.05
CA GLU A 135 -16.63 -1.13 10.49
C GLU A 135 -17.39 -0.31 11.54
N VAL A 136 -17.60 0.97 11.24
CA VAL A 136 -18.24 1.92 12.17
C VAL A 136 -19.21 2.85 11.45
N PRO A 137 -20.15 3.50 12.18
CA PRO A 137 -20.93 4.59 11.62
C PRO A 137 -20.02 5.71 11.12
N LEU A 138 -20.21 6.14 9.88
CA LEU A 138 -19.45 7.21 9.25
C LEU A 138 -19.78 8.57 9.87
N ALA A 139 -21.06 8.91 9.89
CA ALA A 139 -21.59 10.18 10.36
C ALA A 139 -23.07 10.05 10.71
N THR A 140 -23.60 10.99 11.48
CA THR A 140 -25.02 11.08 11.86
C THR A 140 -25.61 12.45 11.50
N GLY A 141 -26.93 12.53 11.41
CA GLY A 141 -27.67 13.78 11.21
C GLY A 141 -27.21 14.60 10.00
N TRP A 142 -26.92 15.88 10.23
CA TRP A 142 -26.53 16.83 9.17
C TRP A 142 -25.18 16.47 8.54
N ARG A 143 -24.23 15.89 9.29
CA ARG A 143 -22.91 15.51 8.77
C ARG A 143 -23.02 14.40 7.73
N MET A 144 -23.96 13.47 7.91
CA MET A 144 -24.22 12.42 6.91
C MET A 144 -24.81 13.01 5.62
N ARG A 145 -25.71 14.00 5.73
CA ARG A 145 -26.24 14.70 4.55
C ARG A 145 -25.14 15.50 3.86
N LEU A 146 -24.31 16.20 4.63
CA LEU A 146 -23.17 16.95 4.09
C LEU A 146 -22.16 16.02 3.40
N TRP A 147 -21.87 14.84 3.95
CA TRP A 147 -21.01 13.85 3.30
C TRP A 147 -21.56 13.46 1.92
N ARG A 148 -22.83 13.05 1.85
CA ARG A 148 -23.47 12.64 0.59
C ARG A 148 -23.48 13.76 -0.44
N TRP A 149 -23.95 14.94 -0.07
CA TRP A 149 -23.97 16.10 -0.97
C TRP A 149 -22.58 16.58 -1.35
N GLY A 150 -21.63 16.51 -0.42
CA GLY A 150 -20.23 16.83 -0.66
C GLY A 150 -19.60 15.90 -1.68
N LEU A 151 -19.86 14.59 -1.61
CA LEU A 151 -19.38 13.65 -2.62
C LEU A 151 -19.91 13.99 -4.03
N TYR A 152 -21.18 14.37 -4.14
CA TYR A 152 -21.74 14.83 -5.42
C TYR A 152 -21.12 16.17 -5.87
N ALA A 153 -20.89 17.09 -4.94
CA ALA A 153 -20.26 18.38 -5.23
C ALA A 153 -18.80 18.23 -5.69
N LEU A 154 -18.11 17.16 -5.30
CA LEU A 154 -16.76 16.85 -5.76
C LEU A 154 -16.72 16.25 -7.18
N PHE A 155 -17.87 15.91 -7.77
CA PHE A 155 -17.94 15.27 -9.09
C PHE A 155 -17.19 16.04 -10.20
N PRO A 156 -17.29 17.38 -10.32
CA PRO A 156 -16.51 18.11 -11.33
C PRO A 156 -15.00 17.96 -11.14
N THR A 157 -14.51 18.02 -9.90
CA THR A 157 -13.08 17.82 -9.60
C THR A 157 -12.63 16.39 -9.85
N MET A 158 -13.54 15.42 -9.69
CA MET A 158 -13.30 14.03 -10.02
C MET A 158 -13.15 13.82 -11.53
N LEU A 159 -14.01 14.43 -12.34
CA LEU A 159 -13.90 14.41 -13.81
C LEU A 159 -12.58 15.01 -14.29
N LEU A 160 -12.14 16.12 -13.70
CA LEU A 160 -10.86 16.74 -14.01
C LEU A 160 -9.68 15.81 -13.66
N ALA A 161 -9.74 15.16 -12.50
CA ALA A 161 -8.71 14.23 -12.08
C ALA A 161 -8.64 13.00 -13.00
N TRP A 162 -9.79 12.48 -13.44
CA TRP A 162 -9.86 11.39 -14.42
C TRP A 162 -9.33 11.79 -15.79
N LEU A 163 -9.70 12.97 -16.28
CA LEU A 163 -9.17 13.51 -17.53
C LEU A 163 -7.65 13.65 -17.45
N GLY A 164 -7.13 14.15 -16.34
CA GLY A 164 -5.69 14.21 -16.09
C GLY A 164 -5.06 12.82 -16.14
N HIS A 165 -5.64 11.83 -15.45
CA HIS A 165 -5.12 10.47 -15.48
C HIS A 165 -5.13 9.86 -16.89
N LEU A 166 -6.17 10.12 -17.68
CA LEU A 166 -6.27 9.70 -19.07
C LEU A 166 -5.17 10.35 -19.94
N LEU A 167 -4.95 11.66 -19.79
CA LEU A 167 -3.89 12.39 -20.49
C LEU A 167 -2.50 11.85 -20.12
N LEU A 168 -2.27 11.55 -18.84
CA LEU A 168 -1.04 10.92 -18.39
C LEU A 168 -0.85 9.53 -19.00
N PHE A 169 -1.90 8.71 -19.02
CA PHE A 169 -1.86 7.38 -19.63
C PHE A 169 -1.44 7.45 -21.10
N PHE A 170 -2.08 8.33 -21.89
CA PHE A 170 -1.68 8.55 -23.28
C PHE A 170 -0.27 9.12 -23.41
N GLY A 171 0.11 10.06 -22.54
CA GLY A 171 1.46 10.62 -22.50
C GLY A 171 2.54 9.57 -22.25
N LEU A 172 2.31 8.65 -21.30
CA LEU A 172 3.22 7.54 -21.02
C LEU A 172 3.26 6.53 -22.17
N LEU A 173 2.14 6.26 -22.83
CA LEU A 173 2.09 5.40 -24.02
C LEU A 173 2.92 5.99 -25.17
N VAL A 174 2.75 7.29 -25.45
CA VAL A 174 3.54 8.01 -26.45
C VAL A 174 5.02 8.02 -26.08
N TYR A 175 5.34 8.27 -24.81
CA TYR A 175 6.70 8.23 -24.31
C TYR A 175 7.34 6.85 -24.57
N LEU A 176 6.68 5.76 -24.18
CA LEU A 176 7.18 4.40 -24.38
C LEU A 176 7.37 4.06 -25.86
N LEU A 177 6.45 4.49 -26.72
CA LEU A 177 6.57 4.31 -28.17
C LEU A 177 7.80 5.05 -28.73
N VAL A 178 7.96 6.33 -28.40
CA VAL A 178 9.08 7.16 -28.87
C VAL A 178 10.40 6.63 -28.33
N ALA A 179 10.48 6.30 -27.04
CA ALA A 179 11.65 5.73 -26.41
C ALA A 179 12.02 4.37 -27.01
N GLY A 180 11.03 3.52 -27.32
CA GLY A 180 11.22 2.25 -28.00
C GLY A 180 11.77 2.40 -29.41
N ILE A 181 11.20 3.31 -30.21
CA ILE A 181 11.70 3.63 -31.56
C ILE A 181 13.14 4.16 -31.48
N LEU A 182 13.41 5.10 -30.58
CA LEU A 182 14.75 5.67 -30.37
C LEU A 182 15.76 4.58 -29.99
N PHE A 183 15.39 3.65 -29.10
CA PHE A 183 16.24 2.52 -28.73
C PHE A 183 16.56 1.63 -29.93
N LEU A 184 15.57 1.30 -30.75
CA LEU A 184 15.76 0.50 -31.97
C LEU A 184 16.67 1.19 -32.99
N LEU A 185 16.56 2.51 -33.15
CA LEU A 185 17.43 3.31 -34.02
C LEU A 185 18.87 3.38 -33.50
N LEU A 186 19.07 3.39 -32.18
CA LEU A 186 20.40 3.40 -31.56
C LEU A 186 21.06 2.01 -31.55
N LEU A 187 20.26 0.94 -31.58
CA LEU A 187 20.72 -0.45 -31.46
C LEU A 187 21.91 -0.84 -32.39
N PRO A 188 21.96 -0.40 -33.67
CA PRO A 188 23.08 -0.73 -34.57
C PRO A 188 24.42 -0.11 -34.12
N PHE A 189 24.36 1.00 -33.38
CA PHE A 189 25.52 1.77 -32.94
C PHE A 189 25.99 1.38 -31.52
N LEU A 190 25.17 0.60 -30.79
CA LEU A 190 25.46 0.18 -29.42
C LEU A 190 26.22 -1.14 -29.38
N LYS A 191 27.42 -1.10 -28.78
CA LYS A 191 28.14 -2.31 -28.35
C LYS A 191 27.29 -3.09 -27.34
N ASP A 192 27.42 -4.42 -27.31
CA ASP A 192 26.58 -5.30 -26.49
C ASP A 192 26.53 -4.90 -25.01
N LYS A 193 27.68 -4.51 -24.43
CA LYS A 193 27.76 -4.05 -23.04
C LYS A 193 26.89 -2.83 -22.71
N TRP A 194 26.53 -2.01 -23.71
CA TRP A 194 25.75 -0.79 -23.56
C TRP A 194 24.27 -0.96 -23.90
N ARG A 195 23.87 -2.06 -24.54
CA ARG A 195 22.47 -2.28 -24.95
C ARG A 195 21.51 -2.26 -23.76
N LYS A 196 21.77 -3.06 -22.72
CA LYS A 196 20.94 -3.11 -21.50
C LYS A 196 20.95 -1.79 -20.71
N PRO A 197 22.10 -1.13 -20.44
CA PRO A 197 22.11 0.17 -19.77
C PRO A 197 21.34 1.26 -20.52
N VAL A 198 21.47 1.34 -21.85
CA VAL A 198 20.75 2.34 -22.66
C VAL A 198 19.27 2.02 -22.71
N GLN A 199 18.89 0.74 -22.83
CA GLN A 199 17.50 0.31 -22.73
C GLN A 199 16.90 0.70 -21.38
N ALA A 200 17.62 0.47 -20.27
CA ALA A 200 17.15 0.83 -18.94
C ALA A 200 16.99 2.35 -18.76
N ALA A 201 17.90 3.14 -19.32
CA ALA A 201 17.82 4.60 -19.27
C ALA A 201 16.62 5.18 -20.05
N LEU A 202 16.19 4.51 -21.13
CA LEU A 202 15.09 4.96 -21.99
C LEU A 202 13.73 4.34 -21.63
N LEU A 203 13.71 3.08 -21.19
CA LEU A 203 12.49 2.29 -21.00
C LEU A 203 12.33 1.77 -19.57
N GLY A 204 13.27 2.01 -18.67
CA GLY A 204 13.23 1.53 -17.28
C GLY A 204 13.86 0.16 -17.05
N GLU A 205 14.09 -0.15 -15.78
CA GLU A 205 14.79 -1.37 -15.33
C GLU A 205 13.98 -2.66 -15.59
N GLU A 206 12.64 -2.56 -15.66
CA GLU A 206 11.75 -3.72 -15.89
C GLU A 206 11.82 -4.18 -17.36
N LEU A 207 11.59 -3.25 -18.30
CA LEU A 207 11.62 -3.53 -19.74
C LEU A 207 13.02 -3.92 -20.25
N SER A 208 14.07 -3.53 -19.53
CA SER A 208 15.44 -3.97 -19.81
C SER A 208 15.79 -5.34 -19.21
N GLY A 209 14.87 -5.93 -18.41
CA GLY A 209 15.05 -7.21 -17.75
C GLY A 209 16.14 -7.21 -16.68
N ARG A 210 16.49 -6.03 -16.14
CA ARG A 210 17.53 -5.87 -15.11
C ARG A 210 16.98 -6.12 -13.72
N VAL A 211 15.76 -5.65 -13.44
CA VAL A 211 15.08 -5.81 -12.15
C VAL A 211 13.62 -6.15 -12.35
N ALA A 212 13.22 -7.34 -11.89
CA ALA A 212 11.83 -7.80 -11.96
C ALA A 212 10.91 -6.93 -11.08
N TYR A 213 9.70 -6.65 -11.57
CA TYR A 213 8.66 -5.87 -10.85
C TYR A 213 9.12 -4.47 -10.43
N SER A 214 10.01 -3.86 -11.23
CA SER A 214 10.38 -2.45 -11.10
C SER A 214 9.39 -1.56 -11.87
N SER A 215 9.70 -0.27 -12.04
CA SER A 215 8.83 0.62 -12.82
C SER A 215 9.02 0.37 -14.32
N PRO A 216 7.96 0.33 -15.14
CA PRO A 216 8.05 0.15 -16.59
C PRO A 216 8.55 1.41 -17.32
N VAL A 217 9.00 2.42 -16.59
CA VAL A 217 9.59 3.65 -17.09
C VAL A 217 10.79 4.05 -16.22
N PRO A 218 11.72 4.87 -16.73
CA PRO A 218 12.81 5.39 -15.91
C PRO A 218 12.32 6.18 -14.69
N GLU A 219 13.13 6.21 -13.63
CA GLU A 219 12.79 6.81 -12.34
C GLU A 219 12.31 8.27 -12.46
N TRP A 220 12.97 9.07 -13.31
CA TRP A 220 12.59 10.47 -13.53
C TRP A 220 11.20 10.61 -14.16
N VAL A 221 10.81 9.66 -15.03
CA VAL A 221 9.48 9.62 -15.65
C VAL A 221 8.44 9.22 -14.62
N GLU A 222 8.72 8.19 -13.82
CA GLU A 222 7.85 7.78 -12.71
C GLU A 222 7.64 8.93 -11.73
N ALA A 223 8.71 9.62 -11.32
CA ALA A 223 8.65 10.78 -10.44
C ALA A 223 7.84 11.94 -11.05
N THR A 224 8.04 12.22 -12.33
CA THR A 224 7.28 13.26 -13.06
C THR A 224 5.79 12.89 -13.16
N ALA A 225 5.49 11.65 -13.50
CA ALA A 225 4.13 11.13 -13.57
C ALA A 225 3.43 11.20 -12.20
N LEU A 226 4.12 10.86 -11.12
CA LEU A 226 3.61 11.00 -9.76
C LEU A 226 3.35 12.46 -9.37
N GLY A 227 4.25 13.37 -9.73
CA GLY A 227 4.05 14.81 -9.56
C GLY A 227 2.81 15.31 -10.31
N TYR A 228 2.66 14.89 -11.57
CA TYR A 228 1.49 15.19 -12.38
C TYR A 228 0.19 14.66 -11.75
N ILE A 229 0.16 13.40 -11.30
CA ILE A 229 -1.02 12.80 -10.65
C ILE A 229 -1.42 13.62 -9.41
N ARG A 230 -0.44 14.07 -8.61
CA ARG A 230 -0.70 14.91 -7.42
C ARG A 230 -1.33 16.25 -7.80
N ILE A 231 -0.87 16.86 -8.89
CA ILE A 231 -1.44 18.13 -9.39
C ILE A 231 -2.85 17.90 -9.93
N ALA A 232 -3.02 16.92 -10.84
CA ALA A 232 -4.30 16.63 -11.48
C ALA A 232 -5.38 16.22 -10.48
N ALA A 233 -5.04 15.38 -9.50
CA ALA A 233 -5.96 14.91 -8.48
C ALA A 233 -5.99 15.81 -7.23
N GLY A 234 -5.16 16.86 -7.16
CA GLY A 234 -5.01 17.75 -6.03
C GLY A 234 -6.32 18.41 -5.58
N PRO A 235 -7.10 19.03 -6.49
CA PRO A 235 -8.40 19.62 -6.14
C PRO A 235 -9.38 18.62 -5.53
N LEU A 236 -9.47 17.41 -6.10
CA LEU A 236 -10.31 16.33 -5.55
C LEU A 236 -9.79 15.89 -4.17
N ALA A 237 -8.48 15.66 -4.03
CA ALA A 237 -7.86 15.22 -2.79
C ALA A 237 -8.07 16.22 -1.66
N LEU A 238 -7.87 17.52 -1.92
CA LEU A 238 -8.10 18.58 -0.95
C LEU A 238 -9.59 18.71 -0.59
N GLY A 239 -10.47 18.73 -1.59
CA GLY A 239 -11.92 18.81 -1.37
C GLY A 239 -12.45 17.65 -0.53
N LEU A 240 -12.04 16.42 -0.87
CA LEU A 240 -12.36 15.22 -0.09
C LEU A 240 -11.77 15.28 1.32
N TYR A 241 -10.57 15.85 1.49
CA TYR A 241 -9.90 15.93 2.79
C TYR A 241 -10.69 16.83 3.73
N PHE A 242 -11.07 18.03 3.26
CA PHE A 242 -11.90 18.94 4.04
C PHE A 242 -13.28 18.36 4.34
N LEU A 243 -13.91 17.74 3.35
CA LEU A 243 -15.20 17.06 3.53
C LEU A 243 -15.10 15.98 4.61
N ALA A 244 -14.10 15.09 4.51
CA ALA A 244 -13.88 14.00 5.47
C ALA A 244 -13.49 14.53 6.85
N ARG A 245 -12.66 15.58 6.93
CA ARG A 245 -12.30 16.24 8.19
C ARG A 245 -13.54 16.77 8.91
N LEU A 246 -14.50 17.30 8.16
CA LEU A 246 -15.75 17.84 8.68
C LEU A 246 -16.85 16.78 8.89
N THR A 247 -16.78 15.58 8.33
CA THR A 247 -17.92 14.64 8.38
C THR A 247 -17.52 13.27 8.88
N CYS A 248 -16.49 12.67 8.31
CA CYS A 248 -16.10 11.29 8.58
C CYS A 248 -15.62 11.08 10.00
N PHE A 249 -16.28 10.14 10.67
CA PHE A 249 -15.97 9.59 11.97
C PHE A 249 -15.75 10.68 13.03
N HIS A 250 -16.42 11.83 12.91
CA HIS A 250 -16.09 13.03 13.68
C HIS A 250 -16.11 12.78 15.19
N GLU A 251 -17.19 12.19 15.70
CA GLU A 251 -17.34 11.85 17.12
C GLU A 251 -16.33 10.77 17.54
N ILE A 252 -16.18 9.72 16.71
CA ILE A 252 -15.24 8.62 16.99
C ILE A 252 -13.82 9.17 17.10
N ARG A 253 -13.35 9.95 16.12
CA ARG A 253 -12.01 10.57 16.14
C ARG A 253 -11.84 11.45 17.37
N ARG A 254 -12.84 12.26 17.73
CA ARG A 254 -12.76 13.14 18.91
C ARG A 254 -12.55 12.35 20.20
N HIS A 255 -13.27 11.25 20.39
CA HIS A 255 -13.21 10.47 21.64
C HIS A 255 -12.09 9.41 21.65
N LEU A 256 -11.74 8.86 20.49
CA LEU A 256 -10.76 7.78 20.36
C LEU A 256 -9.31 8.29 20.33
N THR A 257 -9.07 9.53 19.88
CA THR A 257 -7.70 10.05 19.73
C THR A 257 -6.88 10.07 21.03
N PRO A 258 -7.40 10.55 22.18
CA PRO A 258 -6.63 10.52 23.43
C PRO A 258 -6.27 9.09 23.87
N PHE A 259 -7.18 8.14 23.64
CA PHE A 259 -6.93 6.73 23.89
C PHE A 259 -5.82 6.19 22.97
N LEU A 260 -5.88 6.44 21.66
CA LEU A 260 -4.85 5.97 20.73
C LEU A 260 -3.48 6.56 21.09
N ILE A 261 -3.38 7.86 21.37
CA ILE A 261 -2.11 8.50 21.76
C ILE A 261 -1.48 7.85 23.00
N THR A 262 -2.30 7.37 23.95
CA THR A 262 -1.81 6.76 25.20
C THR A 262 -1.72 5.23 25.14
N ARG A 263 -2.31 4.60 24.11
CA ARG A 263 -2.31 3.14 23.89
C ARG A 263 -0.91 2.51 23.88
N PRO A 264 0.16 3.15 23.36
CA PRO A 264 1.51 2.60 23.42
C PRO A 264 2.00 2.23 24.82
N ILE A 265 1.42 2.78 25.89
CA ILE A 265 1.79 2.46 27.29
C ILE A 265 1.64 0.95 27.58
N PHE A 266 0.65 0.29 26.98
CA PHE A 266 0.38 -1.14 27.21
C PHE A 266 0.42 -2.00 25.94
N ALA A 267 0.33 -1.40 24.75
CA ALA A 267 0.34 -2.11 23.47
C ALA A 267 1.62 -1.86 22.65
N GLY A 268 2.52 -1.02 23.12
CA GLY A 268 3.78 -0.73 22.43
C GLY A 268 4.72 -1.93 22.44
N VAL A 269 5.35 -2.20 21.30
CA VAL A 269 6.30 -3.33 21.13
C VAL A 269 7.73 -2.99 21.58
N GLY A 270 8.01 -1.72 21.87
CA GLY A 270 9.34 -1.23 22.24
C GLY A 270 10.30 -1.07 21.06
N PHE A 271 11.18 -0.06 21.13
CA PHE A 271 12.26 0.16 20.15
C PHE A 271 13.42 0.91 20.78
N ILE A 272 14.63 0.67 20.29
CA ILE A 272 15.83 1.43 20.67
C ILE A 272 16.14 2.41 19.54
N ASP A 273 16.07 3.70 19.84
CA ASP A 273 16.35 4.73 18.84
C ASP A 273 17.83 4.88 18.50
N LYS A 274 18.14 5.72 17.51
CA LYS A 274 19.51 5.97 17.05
C LYS A 274 20.42 6.58 18.13
N THR A 275 19.86 7.10 19.22
CA THR A 275 20.60 7.63 20.37
C THR A 275 20.84 6.57 21.45
N GLY A 276 20.29 5.36 21.28
CA GLY A 276 20.35 4.28 22.26
C GLY A 276 19.26 4.36 23.33
N ALA A 277 18.30 5.28 23.22
CA ALA A 277 17.22 5.42 24.19
C ALA A 277 16.06 4.45 23.87
N PHE A 278 15.48 3.88 24.92
CA PHE A 278 14.31 3.01 24.81
C PHE A 278 13.03 3.82 24.63
N GLN A 279 12.27 3.48 23.60
CA GLN A 279 10.97 4.06 23.26
C GLN A 279 9.89 2.99 23.41
N LEU A 280 8.68 3.40 23.81
CA LEU A 280 7.56 2.47 24.01
C LEU A 280 7.01 1.89 22.69
N SER A 281 7.11 2.64 21.59
CA SER A 281 6.57 2.24 20.29
C SER A 281 7.56 2.54 19.18
N ASP A 282 7.75 1.55 18.32
CA ASP A 282 8.56 1.58 17.10
C ASP A 282 7.93 2.37 15.96
N LYS A 283 6.61 2.61 16.01
CA LYS A 283 5.83 3.35 15.01
C LYS A 283 5.53 4.81 15.36
N SER A 284 5.37 5.12 16.64
CA SER A 284 4.77 6.39 17.09
C SER A 284 5.49 7.65 16.58
N TRP A 285 6.81 7.61 16.47
CA TRP A 285 7.62 8.73 15.98
C TRP A 285 7.42 9.03 14.48
N GLY A 286 6.84 8.10 13.72
CA GLY A 286 6.51 8.25 12.32
C GLY A 286 5.24 9.03 12.03
N MET A 287 4.31 9.08 12.98
CA MET A 287 3.00 9.69 12.81
C MET A 287 3.12 11.21 12.93
N ASN A 288 2.69 11.94 11.91
CA ASN A 288 2.82 13.41 11.89
C ASN A 288 1.48 14.16 11.84
N CYS A 289 0.37 13.45 11.68
CA CYS A 289 -0.94 14.07 11.59
C CYS A 289 -2.07 13.15 12.08
N LEU A 290 -3.25 13.73 12.32
CA LEU A 290 -4.41 12.96 12.76
C LEU A 290 -5.15 12.28 11.60
N LEU A 291 -5.30 12.96 10.45
CA LEU A 291 -6.12 12.52 9.32
C LEU A 291 -5.38 12.76 8.01
N GLY A 292 -5.38 11.78 7.10
CA GLY A 292 -4.68 11.91 5.82
C GLY A 292 -4.84 10.71 4.87
N TYR A 293 -4.13 10.76 3.74
CA TYR A 293 -4.18 9.74 2.68
C TYR A 293 -2.98 8.79 2.63
N ASN A 294 -1.99 8.93 3.53
CA ASN A 294 -0.67 8.30 3.38
C ASN A 294 -0.04 8.66 2.02
N GLY A 295 0.24 9.95 1.82
CA GLY A 295 0.98 10.44 0.66
C GLY A 295 0.51 11.78 0.12
N ILE A 296 -0.64 11.82 -0.58
CA ILE A 296 -1.04 12.99 -1.39
C ILE A 296 -1.37 14.22 -0.53
N VAL A 297 -2.17 14.05 0.51
CA VAL A 297 -2.53 15.11 1.47
C VAL A 297 -2.35 14.53 2.85
N MET A 298 -1.52 15.18 3.67
CA MET A 298 -1.15 14.77 5.03
C MET A 298 -0.61 13.34 5.07
N ASP A 299 0.71 13.23 5.18
CA ASP A 299 1.40 11.94 5.17
C ASP A 299 1.42 11.29 6.56
N ARG A 300 1.41 9.95 6.67
CA ARG A 300 1.49 9.21 7.96
C ARG A 300 0.48 9.70 9.04
N PRO A 301 -0.84 9.55 8.80
CA PRO A 301 -1.88 9.92 9.75
C PRO A 301 -2.22 8.78 10.71
N ILE A 302 -2.75 9.12 11.90
CA ILE A 302 -3.37 8.14 12.81
C ILE A 302 -4.62 7.52 12.16
N TYR A 303 -5.47 8.34 11.54
CA TYR A 303 -6.67 7.90 10.82
C TYR A 303 -6.47 8.04 9.31
N SER A 304 -6.50 6.93 8.59
CA SER A 304 -6.38 6.94 7.13
C SER A 304 -7.75 7.02 6.46
N ILE A 305 -7.85 7.94 5.50
CA ILE A 305 -8.99 8.07 4.57
C ILE A 305 -8.58 7.79 3.13
N GLY A 306 -7.40 7.17 2.92
CA GLY A 306 -6.87 6.84 1.60
C GLY A 306 -7.81 5.96 0.78
N HIS A 307 -8.56 5.06 1.41
CA HIS A 307 -9.51 4.19 0.74
C HIS A 307 -10.64 4.97 0.03
N PHE A 308 -11.16 6.05 0.62
CA PHE A 308 -12.17 6.90 -0.03
C PHE A 308 -11.63 7.54 -1.30
N PHE A 309 -10.42 8.09 -1.23
CA PHE A 309 -9.77 8.70 -2.38
C PHE A 309 -9.49 7.67 -3.48
N LYS A 310 -8.96 6.49 -3.13
CA LYS A 310 -8.73 5.38 -4.07
C LYS A 310 -10.02 4.97 -4.77
N THR A 311 -11.14 4.87 -4.04
CA THR A 311 -12.44 4.54 -4.65
C THR A 311 -12.89 5.60 -5.65
N LEU A 312 -12.83 6.89 -5.30
CA LEU A 312 -13.23 7.97 -6.21
C LEU A 312 -12.33 8.07 -7.44
N MET A 313 -11.02 7.88 -7.27
CA MET A 313 -10.06 7.99 -8.37
C MET A 313 -10.08 6.81 -9.33
N PHE A 314 -10.09 5.57 -8.81
CA PHE A 314 -9.77 4.39 -9.62
C PHE A 314 -10.96 3.45 -9.84
N ARG A 315 -12.00 3.52 -9.00
CA ARG A 315 -13.08 2.52 -9.00
C ARG A 315 -14.47 3.09 -9.28
N ALA A 316 -14.67 4.38 -9.07
CA ALA A 316 -16.00 4.99 -9.23
C ALA A 316 -16.52 4.94 -10.68
N TRP A 317 -15.65 4.92 -11.69
CA TRP A 317 -16.05 4.71 -13.09
C TRP A 317 -16.31 3.24 -13.44
N SER A 318 -15.45 2.33 -13.00
CA SER A 318 -15.51 0.90 -13.35
C SER A 318 -16.50 0.09 -12.50
N SER A 319 -16.82 0.56 -11.29
CA SER A 319 -17.70 -0.13 -10.34
C SER A 319 -18.67 0.84 -9.66
N PRO A 320 -19.85 1.10 -10.27
CA PRO A 320 -20.88 1.96 -9.67
C PRO A 320 -21.33 1.50 -8.28
N ARG A 321 -21.25 0.19 -8.00
CA ARG A 321 -21.54 -0.39 -6.69
C ARG A 321 -20.59 0.10 -5.60
N GLU A 322 -19.32 0.30 -5.91
CA GLU A 322 -18.35 0.80 -4.95
C GLU A 322 -18.54 2.27 -4.65
N PHE A 323 -18.89 3.08 -5.65
CA PHE A 323 -19.30 4.47 -5.40
C PHE A 323 -20.56 4.51 -4.51
N ALA A 324 -21.56 3.68 -4.80
CA ALA A 324 -22.78 3.60 -3.99
C ALA A 324 -22.47 3.20 -2.52
N ARG A 325 -21.48 2.34 -2.30
CA ARG A 325 -21.01 2.00 -0.94
C ARG A 325 -20.53 3.22 -0.18
N LEU A 326 -19.90 4.22 -0.81
CA LEU A 326 -19.47 5.46 -0.13
C LEU A 326 -20.63 6.26 0.49
N LEU A 327 -21.85 6.06 0.00
CA LEU A 327 -23.06 6.73 0.51
C LEU A 327 -23.69 5.99 1.71
N SER A 328 -23.18 4.80 2.04
CA SER A 328 -23.62 3.97 3.17
C SER A 328 -23.30 4.63 4.51
N PRO A 329 -24.20 4.53 5.51
CA PRO A 329 -23.97 5.08 6.85
C PRO A 329 -22.86 4.36 7.62
N ARG A 330 -22.47 3.14 7.22
CA ARG A 330 -21.37 2.39 7.83
C ARG A 330 -20.20 2.30 6.86
N GLN A 331 -19.01 2.63 7.33
CA GLN A 331 -17.77 2.65 6.55
C GLN A 331 -16.61 2.06 7.36
N ARG A 332 -15.53 1.75 6.65
CA ARG A 332 -14.27 1.30 7.23
C ARG A 332 -13.52 2.48 7.84
N LEU A 333 -13.32 2.47 9.14
CA LEU A 333 -12.34 3.30 9.83
C LEU A 333 -11.00 2.56 9.87
N GLN A 334 -9.97 3.15 9.31
CA GLN A 334 -8.62 2.59 9.28
C GLN A 334 -7.71 3.40 10.20
N ILE A 335 -7.05 2.69 11.12
CA ILE A 335 -6.12 3.24 12.12
C ILE A 335 -4.73 2.72 11.77
N CYS A 336 -3.75 3.61 11.68
CA CYS A 336 -2.38 3.29 11.22
C CYS A 336 -1.33 3.33 12.34
N MET A 337 -1.74 3.21 13.61
CA MET A 337 -0.89 3.40 14.78
C MET A 337 -0.39 2.10 15.38
#